data_AF-A0A6J4T3X3-F1
#
_entry.id   AF-A0A6J4T3X3-F1
#
_cell.length_a   1.000
_cell.length_b   1.000
_cell.length_c   1.000
_cell.angle_alpha   90.00
_cell.angle_beta   90.00
_cell.angle_gamma   90.00
#
_symmetry.space_group_name_H-M   'P 1'
#
loop_
_entity.id
_entity.type
_entity.pdbx_description
1 polymer ?
#
loop_
_entity_poly.entity_id
_entity_poly.type
_entity_poly.pdbx_seq_one_letter_code
_entity_poly.pdbx_strand_id
1 'polypeptide(L)' 'MRDVATHRVKTGLAEMLKGGVIMDVVTPDQARVSEAAGAVAVMALER' A
#
# COMPACT_ATOMS: atom_id res chain seq x y z
N MET A 1 -4.37 -8.98 -27.17
CA MET A 1 -3.55 -9.34 -25.99
C MET A 1 -4.40 -9.09 -24.76
N ARG A 2 -4.41 -9.97 -23.75
CA ARG A 2 -5.12 -9.69 -22.48
C ARG A 2 -4.12 -9.05 -21.52
N ASP A 3 -4.41 -7.83 -21.07
CA ASP A 3 -3.58 -7.07 -20.12
C ASP A 3 -3.84 -7.53 -18.69
N VAL A 4 -3.56 -8.81 -18.41
CA VAL A 4 -3.77 -9.41 -17.09
C VAL A 4 -2.43 -9.90 -16.55
N ALA A 5 -2.01 -9.32 -15.43
CA ALA A 5 -0.81 -9.75 -14.72
C ALA A 5 -0.93 -11.20 -14.21
N THR A 6 0.17 -11.95 -14.31
CA THR A 6 0.26 -13.33 -13.80
C THR A 6 0.22 -13.36 -12.27
N HIS A 7 -0.13 -14.53 -11.71
CA HIS A 7 -0.13 -14.73 -10.26
C HIS A 7 1.23 -14.43 -9.62
N ARG A 8 2.33 -14.85 -10.27
CA ARG A 8 3.70 -14.59 -9.81
C ARG A 8 3.97 -13.10 -9.59
N VAL A 9 3.50 -12.25 -10.50
CA VAL A 9 3.67 -10.79 -10.39
C VAL A 9 2.83 -10.22 -9.25
N LYS A 10 1.57 -10.67 -9.11
CA LYS A 10 0.68 -10.22 -8.03
C LYS A 10 1.20 -10.60 -6.65
N THR A 11 1.68 -11.83 -6.48
CA THR A 11 2.31 -12.27 -5.24
C THR A 11 3.59 -11.48 -4.98
N GLY A 12 4.45 -11.32 -5.98
CA GLY A 12 5.69 -10.53 -5.85
C GLY A 12 5.45 -9.11 -5.34
N LEU A 13 4.38 -8.44 -5.80
CA LEU A 13 4.00 -7.12 -5.29
C LEU A 13 3.63 -7.15 -3.80
N ALA A 14 2.86 -8.16 -3.36
CA ALA A 14 2.49 -8.30 -1.96
C ALA A 14 3.71 -8.62 -1.06
N GLU A 15 4.65 -9.40 -1.58
CA GLU A 15 5.91 -9.73 -0.89
C GLU A 15 6.77 -8.50 -0.59
N MET A 16 6.73 -7.47 -1.45
CA MET A 16 7.47 -6.22 -1.24
C MET A 16 7.01 -5.43 0.00
N LEU A 17 5.80 -5.68 0.50
CA LEU A 17 5.24 -5.00 1.68
C LEU A 17 5.54 -5.74 3.00
N LYS A 18 6.21 -6.91 2.94
CA LYS A 18 6.51 -7.71 4.13
C LYS A 18 7.41 -6.96 5.11
N GLY A 19 7.10 -7.09 6.40
CA GLY A 19 7.85 -6.44 7.49
C GLY A 19 7.55 -4.96 7.68
N GLY A 20 6.69 -4.37 6.83
CA GLY A 20 6.24 -2.99 6.97
C GLY A 20 4.89 -2.86 7.69
N VAL A 21 4.49 -1.61 7.92
CA VAL A 21 3.18 -1.24 8.45
C VAL A 21 2.36 -0.58 7.33
N ILE A 22 1.09 -0.96 7.20
CA ILE A 22 0.11 -0.29 6.35
C ILE A 22 -0.85 0.47 7.26
N MET A 23 -0.98 1.79 7.09
CA MET A 23 -1.83 2.64 7.95
C MET A 23 -3.12 3.05 7.24
N ASP A 24 -4.24 3.00 7.96
CA ASP A 24 -5.52 3.56 7.51
C ASP A 24 -5.50 5.09 7.59
N VAL A 25 -5.96 5.76 6.53
CA VAL A 25 -5.99 7.23 6.43
C VAL A 25 -7.27 7.71 5.75
N VAL A 26 -7.80 8.85 6.21
CA VAL A 26 -8.98 9.53 5.64
C VAL A 26 -8.68 10.94 5.12
N THR A 27 -7.44 11.42 5.25
CA THR A 27 -7.00 12.71 4.70
C THR A 27 -5.59 12.64 4.09
N PRO A 28 -5.26 13.54 3.14
CA PRO A 28 -3.90 13.64 2.59
C PRO A 28 -2.84 13.92 3.66
N ASP A 29 -3.16 14.67 4.71
CA ASP A 29 -2.20 15.00 5.77
C ASP A 29 -1.87 13.78 6.63
N GLN A 30 -2.85 12.92 6.91
CA GLN A 30 -2.58 11.62 7.57
C GLN A 30 -1.67 10.74 6.71
N ALA A 31 -1.83 10.75 5.38
CA ALA A 31 -0.96 10.00 4.48
C ALA A 31 0.50 10.50 4.56
N ARG A 32 0.71 11.83 4.57
CA ARG A 32 2.06 12.42 4.74
C ARG A 32 2.68 12.05 6.08
N VAL A 33 1.90 12.09 7.17
CA VAL A 33 2.39 11.70 8.51
C VAL A 33 2.74 10.21 8.55
N SER A 34 1.92 9.36 7.94
CA SER A 34 2.15 7.90 7.89
C SER A 34 3.42 7.54 7.12
N GLU A 35 3.65 8.18 5.96
CA GLU A 35 4.88 8.02 5.18
C GLU A 35 6.11 8.46 6.00
N ALA A 36 6.04 9.62 6.65
CA ALA A 36 7.13 10.13 7.50
C ALA A 36 7.41 9.23 8.72
N ALA A 37 6.40 8.52 9.23
CA ALA A 37 6.52 7.55 10.31
C ALA A 37 7.08 6.19 9.87
N GLY A 38 7.31 5.99 8.56
CA GLY A 38 7.87 4.75 8.00
C GLY A 38 6.82 3.71 7.60
N ALA A 39 5.56 4.09 7.38
CA ALA A 39 4.58 3.20 6.77
C ALA A 39 5.01 2.84 5.33
N VAL A 40 4.93 1.57 4.96
CA VAL A 40 5.30 1.09 3.61
C VAL A 40 4.19 1.30 2.58
N ALA A 41 2.96 1.47 3.06
CA ALA A 41 1.80 1.83 2.26
C ALA A 41 0.73 2.48 3.16
N VAL A 42 -0.28 3.09 2.55
CA VAL A 42 -1.47 3.60 3.24
C VAL A 42 -2.74 3.03 2.62
N MET A 43 -3.76 2.79 3.44
CA MET A 43 -5.10 2.42 3.01
C MET A 43 -6.02 3.63 3.12
N ALA A 44 -6.43 4.17 1.97
CA ALA A 44 -7.35 5.30 1.93
C ALA A 44 -8.78 4.80 2.19
N LEU A 45 -9.39 5.31 3.27
CA LEU A 45 -10.76 5.01 3.65
C LEU A 45 -11.68 6.18 3.31
N GLU A 46 -12.94 5.86 3.03
CA GLU A 46 -14.01 6.85 3.02
C GLU A 46 -14.37 7.30 4.45
N ARG A 47 -15.04 8.44 4.56
CA ARG A 47 -15.37 9.07 5.85
C ARG A 47 -16.68 8.54 6.42
#